data_AF-A3W091-F1
#
_entry.id   AF-A3W091-F1
#
_cell.length_a   1.000
_cell.length_b   1.000
_cell.length_c   1.000
_cell.angle_alpha   90.00
_cell.angle_beta   90.00
_cell.angle_gamma   90.00
#
_symmetry.space_group_name_H-M   'P 1'
#
loop_
_entity.id
_entity.type
_entity.pdbx_description
1 polymer ?
#
loop_
_entity_poly.entity_id
_entity_poly.type
_entity_poly.pdbx_seq_one_letter_code
_entity_poly.pdbx_strand_id
1 'polypeptide(L)'
;MPLLFVDLRWVDVGMAALLILVIRPLAGWVALWGSDLDRRSRAVVSVYGVRGIGSIYYLCYAAGHVDFANEAQLWSLIALVILISTILHGFSVGRAMDGLEDA
;
A
#
# COMPACT_ATOMS: atom_id res chain seq x y z
N MET A 1 -19.55 -11.73 -6.67
CA MET A 1 -18.37 -11.66 -5.78
C MET A 1 -17.20 -12.28 -6.53
N PRO A 2 -16.25 -11.47 -7.04
CA PRO A 2 -15.09 -12.00 -7.74
C PRO A 2 -14.24 -12.86 -6.78
N LEU A 3 -13.72 -13.98 -7.28
CA LEU A 3 -12.82 -14.85 -6.53
C LEU A 3 -11.45 -14.17 -6.44
N LEU A 4 -11.09 -13.66 -5.25
CA LEU A 4 -10.00 -12.69 -5.02
C LEU A 4 -8.58 -13.11 -5.46
N PHE A 5 -8.33 -14.39 -5.72
CA PHE A 5 -7.00 -14.90 -6.05
C PHE A 5 -6.95 -15.79 -7.29
N VAL A 6 -8.08 -15.97 -8.00
CA VAL A 6 -8.16 -16.88 -9.16
C VAL A 6 -7.48 -16.29 -10.39
N ASP A 7 -7.58 -14.98 -10.59
CA ASP A 7 -7.00 -14.28 -11.74
C ASP A 7 -5.64 -13.63 -11.44
N LEU A 8 -4.95 -14.09 -10.38
CA LEU A 8 -3.71 -13.49 -9.94
C LEU A 8 -2.56 -13.85 -10.88
N ARG A 9 -2.02 -12.87 -11.60
CA ARG A 9 -0.86 -13.06 -12.47
C ARG A 9 0.41 -12.61 -11.75
N TRP A 10 1.55 -13.15 -12.17
CA TRP A 10 2.86 -12.71 -11.66
C TRP A 10 3.11 -11.21 -11.83
N VAL A 11 2.53 -10.60 -12.86
CA VAL A 11 2.62 -9.15 -13.07
C VAL A 11 1.90 -8.37 -11.98
N ASP A 12 0.82 -8.91 -11.40
CA ASP A 12 0.08 -8.27 -10.31
C ASP A 12 0.89 -8.29 -9.01
N VAL A 13 1.67 -9.36 -8.78
CA VAL A 13 2.64 -9.43 -7.69
C VAL A 13 3.74 -8.38 -7.88
N GLY A 14 4.26 -8.25 -9.11
CA GLY A 14 5.24 -7.21 -9.45
C GLY A 14 4.70 -5.79 -9.24
N MET A 15 3.46 -5.53 -9.67
CA MET A 15 2.78 -4.25 -9.41
C MET A 15 2.57 -3.98 -7.93
N ALA A 16 2.15 -4.99 -7.16
CA ALA A 16 1.98 -4.86 -5.72
C ALA A 16 3.31 -4.51 -5.03
N ALA A 17 4.40 -5.21 -5.39
CA ALA A 17 5.73 -4.92 -4.89
C ALA A 17 6.18 -3.49 -5.26
N LEU A 18 5.99 -3.06 -6.51
CA LEU A 18 6.32 -1.71 -6.96
C LEU A 18 5.55 -0.64 -6.19
N LEU A 19 4.24 -0.84 -6.01
CA LEU A 19 3.36 0.06 -5.25
C LEU A 19 3.79 0.14 -3.78
N ILE A 20 4.29 -0.95 -3.21
CA ILE A 20 4.69 -1.04 -1.81
C ILE A 20 6.07 -0.47 -1.55
N LEU A 21 7.07 -0.92 -2.32
CA LEU A 21 8.47 -0.66 -2.03
C LEU A 21 8.99 0.62 -2.66
N VAL A 22 8.33 1.15 -3.69
CA VAL A 22 8.82 2.32 -4.45
C VAL A 22 7.82 3.46 -4.40
N ILE A 23 6.62 3.26 -4.95
CA ILE A 23 5.66 4.35 -5.15
C ILE A 23 5.25 4.95 -3.80
N ARG A 24 5.03 4.11 -2.78
CA ARG A 24 4.63 4.59 -1.46
C ARG A 24 5.70 5.39 -0.72
N PRO A 25 6.93 4.89 -0.51
CA PRO A 25 7.95 5.69 0.16
C PRO A 25 8.19 7.02 -0.55
N LEU A 26 8.16 7.05 -1.89
CA LEU A 26 8.28 8.29 -2.65
C LEU A 26 7.09 9.24 -2.41
N ALA A 27 5.86 8.75 -2.52
CA ALA A 27 4.67 9.56 -2.29
C ALA A 27 4.59 10.09 -0.85
N GLY A 28 4.90 9.25 0.14
CA GLY A 28 4.96 9.64 1.55
C GLY A 28 6.04 10.67 1.81
N TRP A 29 7.23 10.50 1.24
CA TRP A 29 8.33 11.44 1.40
C TRP A 29 8.02 12.80 0.78
N VAL A 30 7.42 12.82 -0.41
CA VAL A 30 6.98 14.05 -1.09
C VAL A 30 5.88 14.73 -0.28
N ALA A 31 4.89 13.97 0.23
CA ALA A 31 3.84 14.51 1.08
C ALA A 31 4.37 15.13 2.39
N LEU A 32 5.49 14.62 2.91
CA LEU A 32 6.14 15.10 4.12
C LEU A 32 7.28 16.09 3.87
N TRP A 33 7.51 16.53 2.62
CA TRP A 33 8.70 17.31 2.25
C TRP A 33 8.83 18.60 3.08
N GLY A 34 7.71 19.27 3.37
CA GLY A 34 7.65 20.50 4.17
C GLY A 34 7.34 20.29 5.66
N SER A 35 7.41 19.07 6.17
CA SER A 35 7.20 18.81 7.61
C SER A 35 8.48 19.08 8.41
N ASP A 36 8.32 19.43 9.70
CA ASP A 36 9.41 19.56 10.67
C ASP A 36 10.00 18.22 11.13
N LEU A 37 9.61 17.11 10.50
CA LEU A 37 10.14 15.78 10.82
C LEU A 37 11.59 15.64 10.32
N ASP A 38 12.45 15.11 11.20
CA ASP A 38 13.79 14.68 10.84
C ASP A 38 13.74 13.62 9.71
N ARG A 39 14.81 13.55 8.91
CA ARG A 39 14.89 12.66 7.74
C ARG A 39 14.62 11.20 8.10
N ARG A 40 15.06 10.73 9.27
CA ARG A 40 14.88 9.33 9.67
C ARG A 40 13.43 9.03 10.04
N SER A 41 12.80 9.89 10.85
CA SER A 41 11.39 9.80 11.20
C SER A 41 10.49 9.93 9.97
N ARG A 42 10.85 10.84 9.05
CA ARG A 42 10.18 10.99 7.76
C ARG A 42 10.22 9.70 6.94
N ALA A 43 11.36 9.01 6.89
CA ALA A 43 11.49 7.73 6.16
C ALA A 43 10.53 6.67 6.72
N VAL A 44 10.52 6.52 8.05
CA VAL A 44 9.68 5.55 8.75
C VAL A 44 8.20 5.85 8.48
N VAL A 45 7.75 7.10 8.69
CA VAL A 45 6.36 7.48 8.43
C VAL A 45 5.96 7.28 6.96
N SER A 46 6.87 7.56 6.01
CA SER A 46 6.62 7.38 4.58
C SER A 46 6.40 5.91 4.19
N VAL A 47 7.12 4.99 4.83
CA VAL A 47 7.10 3.56 4.52
C VAL A 47 5.97 2.85 5.24
N TYR A 48 5.75 3.17 6.52
CA TYR A 48 4.85 2.42 7.41
C TYR A 48 3.42 2.96 7.48
N GLY A 49 2.87 3.41 6.36
CA GLY A 49 1.44 3.69 6.32
C GLY A 49 0.63 2.44 5.96
N VAL A 50 -0.41 2.12 6.73
CA VAL A 50 -1.33 1.00 6.44
C VAL A 50 -2.15 1.28 5.16
N ARG A 51 -2.43 0.22 4.39
CA ARG A 51 -3.40 0.23 3.27
C ARG A 51 -4.65 -0.53 3.68
N GLY A 52 -5.78 -0.21 3.08
CA GLY A 52 -7.00 -0.93 3.38
C GLY A 52 -8.22 -0.27 2.77
N ILE A 53 -9.12 0.15 3.65
CA ILE A 53 -10.50 0.53 3.35
C ILE A 53 -10.62 1.59 2.25
N GLY A 54 -9.73 2.58 2.19
CA GLY A 54 -9.76 3.60 1.14
C GLY A 54 -9.62 3.04 -0.28
N SER A 55 -8.75 2.05 -0.49
CA SER A 55 -8.57 1.41 -1.80
C SER A 55 -9.84 0.65 -2.24
N ILE A 56 -10.49 -0.02 -1.30
CA ILE A 56 -11.75 -0.72 -1.54
C ILE A 56 -12.85 0.28 -1.85
N TYR A 57 -12.95 1.36 -1.07
CA TYR A 57 -13.92 2.43 -1.29
C TYR A 57 -13.80 3.02 -2.70
N TYR A 58 -12.58 3.36 -3.13
CA TYR A 58 -12.37 3.94 -4.47
C TYR A 58 -12.68 2.96 -5.58
N LEU A 59 -12.38 1.67 -5.42
CA LEU A 59 -12.75 0.67 -6.42
C LEU A 59 -14.27 0.52 -6.51
N CYS A 60 -14.98 0.40 -5.37
CA CYS A 60 -16.44 0.35 -5.35
C CYS A 60 -17.07 1.60 -5.96
N TYR A 61 -16.54 2.77 -5.61
CA TYR A 61 -16.99 4.04 -6.14
C TYR A 61 -16.82 4.08 -7.66
N ALA A 62 -15.63 3.74 -8.16
CA ALA A 62 -15.36 3.75 -9.59
C ALA A 62 -16.16 2.69 -10.35
N ALA A 63 -16.38 1.51 -9.76
CA ALA A 63 -17.17 0.43 -10.38
C ALA A 63 -18.64 0.81 -10.56
N GLY A 64 -19.15 1.74 -9.74
CA GLY A 64 -20.48 2.32 -9.91
C GLY A 64 -20.56 3.43 -10.97
N HIS A 65 -19.42 3.94 -11.46
CA HIS A 65 -19.35 5.07 -12.40
C HIS A 65 -18.72 4.71 -13.75
N VAL A 66 -17.96 3.61 -13.82
CA VAL A 66 -17.19 3.19 -14.99
C VAL A 66 -17.28 1.68 -15.15
N ASP A 67 -17.54 1.23 -16.37
CA ASP A 67 -17.44 -0.20 -16.72
C ASP A 67 -15.98 -0.61 -16.85
N PHE A 68 -15.54 -1.53 -16.00
CA PHE A 68 -14.20 -2.08 -16.04
C PHE A 68 -14.15 -3.36 -16.87
N ALA A 69 -13.30 -3.39 -17.89
CA ALA A 69 -12.99 -4.63 -18.62
C ALA A 69 -12.26 -5.68 -17.75
N ASN A 70 -11.60 -5.23 -16.67
CA ASN A 70 -10.71 -6.03 -15.83
C ASN A 70 -11.03 -5.90 -14.33
N GLU A 71 -12.31 -5.74 -13.97
CA GLU A 71 -12.75 -5.52 -12.59
C GLU A 71 -12.24 -6.60 -11.61
N ALA A 72 -12.37 -7.87 -11.97
CA ALA A 72 -11.94 -9.00 -11.12
C ALA A 72 -10.42 -8.97 -10.82
N GLN A 73 -9.61 -8.54 -11.79
CA GLN A 73 -8.17 -8.40 -11.62
C GLN A 73 -7.83 -7.23 -10.70
N LEU A 74 -8.56 -6.11 -10.79
CA LEU A 74 -8.40 -4.96 -9.89
C LEU A 74 -8.72 -5.33 -8.44
N TRP A 75 -9.80 -6.09 -8.23
CA TRP A 75 -10.16 -6.64 -6.92
C TRP A 75 -9.05 -7.53 -6.35
N SER A 76 -8.51 -8.43 -7.17
CA SER A 76 -7.43 -9.35 -6.78
C SER A 76 -6.14 -8.60 -6.43
N LEU A 77 -5.76 -7.61 -7.25
CA LEU A 77 -4.60 -6.76 -7.01
C LEU A 77 -4.75 -5.94 -5.72
N ILE A 78 -5.89 -5.31 -5.49
CA ILE A 78 -6.15 -4.52 -4.28
C ILE A 78 -6.10 -5.42 -3.04
N ALA A 79 -6.74 -6.59 -3.09
CA ALA A 79 -6.68 -7.56 -1.99
C ALA A 79 -5.23 -8.00 -1.68
N LEU A 80 -4.45 -8.33 -2.71
CA LEU A 80 -3.04 -8.69 -2.57
C LEU A 80 -2.22 -7.55 -1.95
N VAL A 81 -2.40 -6.31 -2.43
CA VAL A 81 -1.69 -5.14 -1.92
C VAL A 81 -2.02 -4.87 -0.47
N ILE A 82 -3.30 -4.98 -0.08
CA ILE A 82 -3.74 -4.81 1.32
C ILE A 82 -3.11 -5.89 2.20
N LEU A 83 -3.15 -7.16 1.76
CA LEU A 83 -2.58 -8.29 2.47
C LEU A 83 -1.07 -8.09 2.72
N ILE A 84 -0.29 -7.87 1.67
CA ILE A 84 1.16 -7.67 1.78
C ILE A 84 1.48 -6.44 2.64
N SER A 85 0.75 -5.33 2.44
CA SER A 85 0.97 -4.11 3.23
C SER A 85 0.68 -4.31 4.71
N THR A 86 -0.37 -5.07 5.05
CA THR A 86 -0.75 -5.33 6.45
C THR A 86 0.26 -6.23 7.13
N ILE A 87 0.73 -7.28 6.43
CA ILE A 87 1.78 -8.17 6.94
C ILE A 87 3.07 -7.38 7.17
N LEU A 88 3.56 -6.66 6.16
CA LEU A 88 4.81 -5.89 6.27
C LEU A 88 4.75 -4.87 7.42
N HIS A 89 3.64 -4.14 7.52
CA HIS A 89 3.43 -3.18 8.59
C HIS A 89 3.39 -3.85 9.96
N GLY A 90 2.58 -4.91 10.12
CA GLY A 90 2.38 -5.60 11.39
C GLY A 90 3.65 -6.22 11.97
N PHE A 91 4.53 -6.76 11.11
CA PHE A 91 5.79 -7.36 11.57
C PHE A 91 6.95 -6.37 11.72
N SER A 92 6.95 -5.25 10.98
CA SER A 92 8.12 -4.38 10.88
C SER A 92 7.99 -3.04 11.60
N VAL A 93 6.79 -2.56 11.94
CA VAL A 93 6.63 -1.24 12.58
C VAL A 93 7.29 -1.17 13.94
N GLY A 94 7.07 -2.15 14.82
CA GLY A 94 7.60 -2.10 16.19
C GLY A 94 9.12 -1.94 16.18
N ARG A 95 9.82 -2.78 15.39
CA ARG A 95 11.28 -2.72 15.28
C ARG A 95 11.79 -1.41 14.66
N ALA A 96 11.02 -0.82 13.74
CA ALA A 96 11.41 0.42 13.08
C ALA A 96 11.22 1.64 13.98
N MET A 97 10.22 1.62 14.86
CA MET A 97 10.00 2.67 15.87
C MET A 97 11.03 2.58 16.99
N ASP A 98 11.34 1.38 17.50
CA ASP A 98 12.38 1.18 18.52
C ASP A 98 13.73 1.78 18.06
N GLY A 99 14.11 1.54 16.79
CA GLY A 99 15.35 2.07 16.23
C GLY A 99 15.39 3.58 15.96
N LEU A 100 14.27 4.31 16.13
CA LEU A 100 14.23 5.78 16.17
C LEU A 100 14.37 6.32 17.59
N GLU A 101 13.94 5.57 18.60
CA GLU A 101 14.00 5.97 20.01
C GLU A 101 15.43 5.83 20.57
N ASP A 102 16.22 4.92 20.01
CA ASP A 102 17.63 4.68 20.34
C ASP A 102 18.64 5.64 19.65
N ALA A 103 18.17 6.61 18.85
CA ALA A 103 19.01 7.46 17.97
C ALA A 103 18.99 8.94 18.36
#